data_AF-A0A1Q7DNX4-F1
#
_entry.id   AF-A0A1Q7DNX4-F1
#
_cell.length_a   1.000
_cell.length_b   1.000
_cell.length_c   1.000
_cell.angle_alpha   90.00
_cell.angle_beta   90.00
_cell.angle_gamma   90.00
#
_symmetry.space_group_name_H-M   'P 1'
#
loop_
_entity.id
_entity.type
_entity.pdbx_description
1 polymer ?
#
loop_
_entity_poly.entity_id
_entity_poly.type
_entity_poly.pdbx_seq_one_letter_code
_entity_poly.pdbx_strand_id
1 'polypeptide(L)'
;MKRRHLFTSLAALLVAAACDQRQPSAPSNTAAPRFAQSTAQDQEDPLVARIRAANQQLAARGLNIAIQEVDFYTIGPGRPSIRILQGDLRWVPGDPRRLAEGDHITYLVDRSDGATASGLTSAQTEAAIDRSLATWQSQQALQKVTLVKRADNGADPDIFDFFFGFGGFGNPFLADITEAGWLPRAFFEAVGGPGGGRGILAFSVSFIFVSRGVPTDINGDNYLDTALNEVYYNNTFGDPGNDRVGNPWGINLALPAVDVETVALHENGHSLGLGHFGPPPTAVMNPVYGGIRHTPFPTDLAGMSTLWSSWPNP
;
A
#
# COMPACT_ATOMS: atom_id res chain seq x y z
N MET A 1 -21.87 9.96 -82.22
CA MET A 1 -23.20 10.58 -82.36
C MET A 1 -24.25 9.56 -81.91
N LYS A 2 -25.16 9.97 -81.01
CA LYS A 2 -26.43 9.32 -80.58
C LYS A 2 -26.39 8.07 -79.67
N ARG A 3 -26.93 8.29 -78.46
CA ARG A 3 -27.42 7.31 -77.48
C ARG A 3 -28.53 6.42 -78.06
N ARG A 4 -28.60 5.16 -77.62
CA ARG A 4 -29.83 4.36 -77.54
C ARG A 4 -29.83 3.54 -76.25
N HIS A 5 -30.93 3.60 -75.52
CA HIS A 5 -31.24 2.79 -74.35
C HIS A 5 -31.77 1.41 -74.77
N LEU A 6 -31.44 0.36 -74.01
CA LEU A 6 -32.22 -0.87 -73.95
C LEU A 6 -32.18 -1.43 -72.51
N PHE A 7 -33.35 -1.78 -71.99
CA PHE A 7 -33.61 -2.45 -70.71
C PHE A 7 -33.80 -3.97 -70.95
N THR A 8 -33.25 -4.79 -70.05
CA THR A 8 -33.57 -6.23 -69.81
C THR A 8 -32.93 -6.57 -68.45
N SER A 9 -33.62 -6.76 -67.32
CA SER A 9 -34.56 -7.80 -66.84
C SER A 9 -33.92 -9.16 -66.46
N LEU A 10 -34.13 -9.55 -65.19
CA LEU A 10 -33.98 -10.87 -64.51
C LEU A 10 -32.54 -11.42 -64.31
N ALA A 11 -32.16 -12.03 -63.18
CA ALA A 11 -32.92 -12.72 -62.13
C ALA A 11 -32.22 -12.67 -60.76
N ALA A 12 -33.01 -12.56 -59.68
CA ALA A 12 -32.58 -12.79 -58.31
C ALA A 12 -32.96 -14.21 -57.89
N LEU A 13 -31.99 -14.97 -57.35
CA LEU A 13 -32.19 -16.31 -56.83
C LEU A 13 -32.75 -16.22 -55.39
N LEU A 14 -33.96 -16.72 -55.18
CA LEU A 14 -34.55 -17.00 -53.87
C LEU A 14 -34.16 -18.42 -53.45
N VAL A 15 -33.48 -18.58 -52.32
CA VAL A 15 -33.45 -19.85 -51.58
C VAL A 15 -34.04 -19.60 -50.20
N ALA A 16 -35.14 -20.30 -49.92
CA ALA A 16 -35.92 -20.23 -48.71
C ALA A 16 -35.17 -20.89 -47.53
N ALA A 17 -35.07 -20.18 -46.41
CA ALA A 17 -34.82 -20.78 -45.11
C ALA A 17 -36.18 -20.91 -44.38
N ALA A 18 -36.59 -22.15 -44.12
CA ALA A 18 -37.78 -22.46 -43.35
C ALA A 18 -37.64 -21.92 -41.92
N CYS A 19 -38.60 -21.09 -41.48
CA CYS A 19 -38.73 -20.68 -40.10
C CYS A 19 -39.42 -21.81 -39.32
N ASP A 20 -38.69 -22.47 -38.42
CA ASP A 20 -39.28 -23.35 -37.41
C ASP A 20 -39.67 -22.48 -36.21
N GLN A 21 -40.99 -22.31 -36.01
CA GLN A 21 -41.55 -21.56 -34.90
C GLN A 21 -41.35 -22.34 -33.59
N ARG A 22 -40.30 -22.02 -32.83
CA ARG A 22 -40.25 -22.39 -31.41
C ARG A 22 -40.70 -21.20 -30.56
N GLN A 23 -41.82 -21.38 -29.86
CA GLN A 23 -42.30 -20.46 -28.83
C GLN A 23 -41.19 -20.22 -27.78
N PRO A 24 -41.01 -18.99 -27.28
CA PRO A 24 -40.09 -18.72 -26.19
C PRO A 24 -40.59 -19.43 -24.94
N SER A 25 -39.84 -20.41 -24.45
CA SER A 25 -40.04 -20.97 -23.12
C SER A 25 -39.81 -19.87 -22.08
N ALA A 26 -40.85 -19.58 -21.29
CA ALA A 26 -40.77 -18.69 -20.15
C ALA A 26 -39.69 -19.22 -19.18
N PRO A 27 -38.79 -18.36 -18.66
CA PRO A 27 -37.81 -18.79 -17.67
C PRO A 27 -38.55 -19.31 -16.44
N SER A 28 -38.11 -20.46 -15.94
CA SER A 28 -38.53 -21.01 -14.66
C SER A 28 -38.30 -19.98 -13.56
N ASN A 29 -39.23 -19.89 -12.60
CA ASN A 29 -39.10 -19.11 -11.36
C ASN A 29 -37.86 -19.58 -10.57
N THR A 30 -36.67 -19.13 -10.96
CA THR A 30 -35.50 -19.06 -10.10
C THR A 30 -35.65 -17.80 -9.27
N ALA A 31 -35.59 -17.98 -7.95
CA ALA A 31 -35.68 -16.91 -6.97
C ALA A 31 -34.82 -15.71 -7.40
N ALA A 32 -35.39 -14.50 -7.28
CA ALA A 32 -34.65 -13.26 -7.46
C ALA A 32 -33.32 -13.34 -6.71
N PRO A 33 -32.20 -12.85 -7.27
CA PRO A 33 -30.92 -12.82 -6.58
C PRO A 33 -31.11 -11.99 -5.31
N ARG A 34 -31.14 -12.68 -4.16
CA ARG A 34 -31.06 -12.04 -2.86
C ARG A 34 -29.59 -11.96 -2.54
N PHE A 35 -29.09 -10.77 -2.25
CA PHE A 35 -27.85 -10.64 -1.50
C PHE A 35 -27.96 -11.55 -0.29
N ALA A 36 -26.97 -12.41 -0.08
CA ALA A 36 -26.95 -13.26 1.09
C ALA A 36 -27.12 -12.35 2.31
N GLN A 37 -28.25 -12.48 3.01
CA GLN A 37 -28.38 -11.92 4.35
C GLN A 37 -27.31 -12.61 5.18
N SER A 38 -26.32 -11.84 5.65
CA SER A 38 -25.27 -12.35 6.53
C SER A 38 -25.93 -12.91 7.79
N THR A 39 -25.96 -14.23 7.90
CA THR A 39 -26.32 -14.94 9.14
C THR A 39 -25.06 -15.35 9.90
N ALA A 40 -24.13 -14.43 10.02
CA ALA A 40 -23.13 -14.43 11.08
C ALA A 40 -23.31 -13.07 11.76
N GLN A 41 -23.41 -13.04 13.09
CA GLN A 41 -23.16 -11.79 13.81
C GLN A 41 -21.85 -11.22 13.25
N ASP A 42 -21.89 -10.03 12.67
CA ASP A 42 -20.71 -9.32 12.16
C ASP A 42 -19.75 -9.10 13.33
N GLN A 43 -18.94 -10.11 13.66
CA GLN A 43 -17.81 -9.93 14.54
C GLN A 43 -16.81 -9.10 13.75
N GLU A 44 -16.65 -7.85 14.21
CA GLU A 44 -15.61 -6.96 13.74
C GLU A 44 -14.27 -7.72 13.71
N ASP A 45 -13.52 -7.55 12.62
CA ASP A 45 -12.19 -8.14 12.50
C ASP A 45 -11.39 -7.76 13.76
N PRO A 46 -10.85 -8.75 14.51
CA PRO A 46 -10.15 -8.49 15.77
C PRO A 46 -9.03 -7.44 15.64
N LEU A 47 -8.43 -7.34 14.47
CA LEU A 47 -7.38 -6.39 14.19
C LEU A 47 -7.92 -4.98 13.93
N VAL A 48 -9.06 -4.84 13.25
CA VAL A 48 -9.77 -3.56 13.15
C VAL A 48 -10.14 -3.06 14.55
N ALA A 49 -10.67 -3.94 15.41
CA ALA A 49 -10.95 -3.61 16.81
C ALA A 49 -9.68 -3.17 17.57
N ARG A 50 -8.54 -3.84 17.32
CA ARG A 50 -7.25 -3.48 17.92
C ARG A 50 -6.75 -2.10 17.47
N ILE A 51 -6.86 -1.78 16.18
CA ILE A 51 -6.50 -0.45 15.65
C ILE A 51 -7.43 0.63 16.21
N ARG A 52 -8.73 0.38 16.33
CA ARG A 52 -9.65 1.32 16.99
C ARG A 52 -9.27 1.57 18.45
N ALA A 53 -8.84 0.53 19.17
CA ALA A 53 -8.34 0.68 20.54
C ALA A 53 -7.02 1.49 20.60
N ALA A 54 -6.13 1.31 19.62
CA ALA A 54 -4.92 2.14 19.48
C ALA A 54 -5.29 3.62 19.23
N ASN A 55 -6.25 3.89 18.35
CA ASN A 55 -6.75 5.25 18.10
C ASN A 55 -7.39 5.90 19.33
N GLN A 56 -8.08 5.13 20.18
CA GLN A 56 -8.57 5.64 21.46
C GLN A 56 -7.41 6.00 22.41
N GLN A 57 -6.32 5.22 22.41
CA GLN A 57 -5.13 5.54 23.19
C GLN A 57 -4.41 6.79 22.67
N LEU A 58 -4.30 6.97 21.34
CA LEU A 58 -3.77 8.20 20.73
C LEU A 58 -4.58 9.42 21.18
N ALA A 59 -5.91 9.35 21.08
CA ALA A 59 -6.80 10.42 21.52
C ALA A 59 -6.69 10.71 23.03
N ALA A 60 -6.61 9.67 23.87
CA ALA A 60 -6.44 9.80 25.31
C ALA A 60 -5.10 10.45 25.71
N ARG A 61 -4.07 10.31 24.86
CA ARG A 61 -2.78 10.99 24.99
C ARG A 61 -2.79 12.43 24.44
N GLY A 62 -3.93 12.89 23.93
CA GLY A 62 -4.08 14.24 23.37
C GLY A 62 -3.46 14.41 21.98
N LEU A 63 -3.14 13.32 21.29
CA LEU A 63 -2.63 13.39 19.92
C LEU A 63 -3.78 13.59 18.94
N ASN A 64 -3.55 14.47 17.96
CA ASN A 64 -4.47 14.79 16.88
C ASN A 64 -4.20 13.95 15.62
N ILE A 65 -3.87 12.67 15.82
CA ILE A 65 -3.64 11.70 14.74
C ILE A 65 -4.41 10.40 15.02
N ALA A 66 -4.69 9.64 13.97
CA ALA A 66 -5.28 8.31 14.05
C ALA A 66 -4.66 7.39 13.00
N ILE A 67 -4.41 6.13 13.36
CA ILE A 67 -4.10 5.06 12.41
C ILE A 67 -5.31 4.87 11.50
N GLN A 68 -5.08 4.98 10.20
CA GLN A 68 -6.13 4.90 9.19
C GLN A 68 -5.98 3.66 8.32
N GLU A 69 -4.74 3.29 7.98
CA GLU A 69 -4.47 2.19 7.06
C GLU A 69 -3.22 1.38 7.46
N VAL A 70 -3.28 0.07 7.21
CA VAL A 70 -2.14 -0.85 7.24
C VAL A 70 -2.15 -1.67 5.96
N ASP A 71 -1.13 -1.49 5.12
CA ASP A 71 -0.95 -2.19 3.84
C ASP A 71 0.11 -3.27 3.96
N PHE A 72 -0.22 -4.52 3.62
CA PHE A 72 0.69 -5.65 3.77
C PHE A 72 1.32 -6.09 2.46
N TYR A 73 2.64 -6.20 2.43
CA TYR A 73 3.37 -6.85 1.34
C TYR A 73 3.81 -8.26 1.73
N THR A 74 3.50 -9.24 0.90
CA THR A 74 3.53 -10.65 1.32
C THR A 74 4.26 -11.56 0.35
N ILE A 75 4.66 -12.74 0.84
CA ILE A 75 4.96 -13.90 0.01
C ILE A 75 3.80 -14.90 0.07
N GLY A 76 3.40 -15.44 -1.09
CA GLY A 76 2.31 -16.41 -1.20
C GLY A 76 0.95 -15.74 -1.43
N PRO A 77 -0.14 -16.19 -0.78
CA PRO A 77 -1.44 -15.55 -0.97
C PRO A 77 -1.39 -14.14 -0.37
N GLY A 78 -1.74 -13.14 -1.19
CA GLY A 78 -1.84 -11.75 -0.75
C GLY A 78 -2.74 -11.61 0.48
N ARG A 79 -2.41 -10.66 1.35
CA ARG A 79 -3.21 -10.33 2.54
C ARG A 79 -3.95 -9.01 2.29
N PRO A 80 -5.26 -8.92 2.60
CA PRO A 80 -5.97 -7.65 2.46
C PRO A 80 -5.41 -6.61 3.42
N SER A 81 -5.27 -5.38 2.92
CA SER A 81 -5.00 -4.20 3.72
C SER A 81 -6.15 -3.93 4.70
N ILE A 82 -5.85 -3.18 5.74
CA ILE A 82 -6.84 -2.75 6.72
C ILE A 82 -7.08 -1.27 6.53
N ARG A 83 -8.35 -0.86 6.43
CA ARG A 83 -8.74 0.55 6.37
C ARG A 83 -9.85 0.81 7.38
N ILE A 84 -9.70 1.86 8.18
CA ILE A 84 -10.71 2.24 9.19
C ILE A 84 -11.85 3.04 8.57
N LEU A 85 -11.51 3.94 7.64
CA LEU A 85 -12.45 4.75 6.88
C LEU A 85 -12.31 4.45 5.39
N GLN A 86 -13.41 4.62 4.65
CA GLN A 86 -13.37 4.70 3.20
C GLN A 86 -12.90 6.10 2.81
N GLY A 87 -11.82 6.20 2.04
CA GLY A 87 -11.24 7.47 1.62
C GLY A 87 -9.78 7.29 1.21
N ASP A 88 -9.36 8.13 0.28
CA ASP A 88 -7.98 8.18 -0.18
C ASP A 88 -7.16 9.14 0.70
N LEU A 89 -5.87 8.87 0.81
CA LEU A 89 -4.93 9.62 1.64
C LEU A 89 -4.17 10.65 0.80
N ARG A 90 -3.85 11.80 1.39
CA ARG A 90 -2.99 12.77 0.73
C ARG A 90 -2.17 13.60 1.71
N TRP A 91 -0.92 13.85 1.35
CA TRP A 91 -0.05 14.77 2.07
C TRP A 91 -0.47 16.23 1.83
N VAL A 92 -0.43 17.03 2.89
CA VAL A 92 -0.64 18.47 2.82
C VAL A 92 0.72 19.22 2.77
N PRO A 93 0.99 19.99 1.70
CA PRO A 93 2.19 20.84 1.59
C PRO A 93 2.31 21.84 2.73
N GLY A 94 3.53 22.02 3.24
CA GLY A 94 3.82 23.04 4.25
C GLY A 94 3.11 22.90 5.59
N ASP A 95 2.42 21.77 5.85
CA ASP A 95 1.58 21.65 7.04
C ASP A 95 2.42 21.69 8.34
N PRO A 96 2.25 22.71 9.21
CA PRO A 96 3.03 22.81 10.43
C PRO A 96 2.74 21.68 11.43
N ARG A 97 1.61 20.96 11.31
CA ARG A 97 1.23 19.87 12.21
C ARG A 97 2.15 18.65 12.09
N ARG A 98 2.73 18.42 10.90
CA ARG A 98 3.75 17.37 10.67
C ARG A 98 5.18 17.90 10.86
N LEU A 99 5.35 19.11 11.39
CA LEU A 99 6.64 19.81 11.48
C LEU A 99 7.34 19.90 10.10
N ALA A 100 6.54 20.25 9.09
CA ALA A 100 7.00 20.33 7.70
C ALA A 100 8.15 21.33 7.53
N GLU A 101 9.16 20.93 6.75
CA GLU A 101 10.23 21.82 6.29
C GLU A 101 9.87 22.40 4.91
N GLY A 102 8.98 23.39 4.92
CA GLY A 102 8.37 23.89 3.69
C GLY A 102 7.56 22.80 2.99
N ASP A 103 7.66 22.72 1.67
CA ASP A 103 6.92 21.73 0.86
C ASP A 103 7.71 20.43 0.64
N HIS A 104 8.61 20.09 1.57
CA HIS A 104 9.34 18.83 1.54
C HIS A 104 8.56 17.73 2.25
N ILE A 105 8.90 16.49 1.88
CA ILE A 105 8.57 15.29 2.63
C ILE A 105 9.87 14.74 3.18
N THR A 106 9.91 14.50 4.47
CA THR A 106 11.08 14.06 5.20
C THR A 106 10.97 12.58 5.48
N TYR A 107 12.09 11.87 5.43
CA TYR A 107 12.14 10.47 5.84
C TYR A 107 13.32 10.22 6.78
N LEU A 108 13.17 9.23 7.64
CA LEU A 108 14.19 8.77 8.58
C LEU A 108 14.27 7.25 8.50
N VAL A 109 15.49 6.72 8.56
CA VAL A 109 15.73 5.28 8.72
C VAL A 109 16.24 5.04 10.12
N ASP A 110 15.48 4.31 10.93
CA ASP A 110 15.94 3.93 12.24
C ASP A 110 17.05 2.88 12.10
N ARG A 111 18.21 3.19 12.70
CA ARG A 111 19.37 2.30 12.65
C ARG A 111 19.38 1.30 13.78
N SER A 112 18.57 1.51 14.83
CA SER A 112 18.52 0.69 16.02
C SER A 112 18.12 -0.76 15.70
N ASP A 113 17.15 -0.91 14.79
CA ASP A 113 16.62 -2.21 14.33
C ASP A 113 16.86 -2.45 12.83
N GLY A 114 17.89 -1.84 12.25
CA GLY A 114 18.19 -1.95 10.81
C GLY A 114 18.87 -3.25 10.37
N ALA A 115 19.41 -4.06 11.29
CA ALA A 115 20.13 -5.29 10.96
C ALA A 115 19.18 -6.49 10.79
N THR A 116 19.47 -7.36 9.82
CA THR A 116 18.62 -8.53 9.55
C THR A 116 19.20 -9.80 10.17
N ALA A 117 18.32 -10.74 10.51
CA ALA A 117 18.70 -12.07 10.97
C ALA A 117 19.45 -12.88 9.90
N SER A 118 19.32 -12.50 8.62
CA SER A 118 20.10 -13.07 7.52
C SER A 118 21.53 -12.52 7.41
N GLY A 119 21.91 -11.55 8.25
CA GLY A 119 23.27 -11.03 8.36
C GLY A 119 23.54 -9.73 7.60
N LEU A 120 22.52 -9.03 7.09
CA LEU A 120 22.70 -7.66 6.60
C LEU A 120 22.86 -6.69 7.77
N THR A 121 23.80 -5.77 7.64
CA THR A 121 24.01 -4.68 8.61
C THR A 121 23.00 -3.54 8.38
N SER A 122 22.74 -2.73 9.42
CA SER A 122 21.87 -1.53 9.29
C SER A 122 22.32 -0.59 8.17
N ALA A 123 23.63 -0.44 7.95
CA ALA A 123 24.14 0.39 6.86
C ALA A 123 23.78 -0.16 5.45
N GLN A 124 23.69 -1.48 5.30
CA GLN A 124 23.33 -2.11 4.02
C GLN A 124 21.83 -1.99 3.73
N THR A 125 20.99 -2.17 4.75
CA THR A 125 19.54 -2.01 4.63
C THR A 125 19.17 -0.55 4.42
N GLU A 126 19.76 0.37 5.20
CA GLU A 126 19.59 1.82 5.05
C GLU A 126 19.96 2.28 3.64
N ALA A 127 21.11 1.85 3.11
CA ALA A 127 21.50 2.19 1.75
C ALA A 127 20.52 1.65 0.68
N ALA A 128 19.83 0.54 0.94
CA ALA A 128 18.83 -0.01 0.03
C ALA A 128 17.50 0.76 0.10
N ILE A 129 17.08 1.13 1.30
CA ILE A 129 15.93 2.01 1.55
C ILE A 129 16.15 3.37 0.86
N ASP A 130 17.32 3.98 1.03
CA ASP A 130 17.68 5.25 0.39
C ASP A 130 17.57 5.18 -1.14
N ARG A 131 18.02 4.07 -1.76
CA ARG A 131 17.89 3.87 -3.21
C ARG A 131 16.43 3.74 -3.66
N SER A 132 15.57 3.16 -2.83
CA SER A 132 14.14 3.05 -3.12
C SER A 132 13.46 4.42 -3.16
N LEU A 133 13.76 5.30 -2.19
CA LEU A 133 13.25 6.67 -2.17
C LEU A 133 13.87 7.54 -3.27
N ALA A 134 15.15 7.34 -3.58
CA ALA A 134 15.78 7.99 -4.72
C ALA A 134 15.13 7.57 -6.05
N THR A 135 14.72 6.30 -6.17
CA THR A 135 13.97 5.80 -7.32
C THR A 135 12.64 6.53 -7.45
N TRP A 136 11.87 6.72 -6.37
CA TRP A 136 10.65 7.54 -6.41
C TRP A 136 10.93 9.01 -6.73
N GLN A 137 11.89 9.65 -6.06
CA GLN A 137 12.27 11.05 -6.29
C GLN A 137 12.67 11.33 -7.75
N SER A 138 13.25 10.35 -8.44
CA SER A 138 13.64 10.48 -9.86
C SER A 138 12.46 10.51 -10.83
N GLN A 139 11.25 10.15 -10.39
CA GLN A 139 10.08 10.09 -11.26
C GLN A 139 9.54 11.48 -11.58
N GLN A 140 9.02 11.65 -12.80
CA GLN A 140 8.49 12.93 -13.26
C GLN A 140 7.39 13.49 -12.34
N ALA A 141 6.56 12.63 -11.78
CA ALA A 141 5.48 12.99 -10.85
C ALA A 141 5.98 13.71 -9.58
N LEU A 142 7.19 13.38 -9.11
CA LEU A 142 7.76 13.93 -7.88
C LEU A 142 8.73 15.10 -8.15
N GLN A 143 8.85 15.61 -9.37
CA GLN A 143 9.80 16.70 -9.67
C GLN A 143 9.55 18.01 -8.91
N LYS A 144 8.36 18.18 -8.32
CA LYS A 144 7.97 19.38 -7.56
C LYS A 144 8.10 19.20 -6.05
N VAL A 145 8.35 17.99 -5.57
CA VAL A 145 8.55 17.67 -4.14
C VAL A 145 9.98 17.19 -3.94
N THR A 146 10.56 17.55 -2.79
CA THR A 146 11.87 17.05 -2.39
C THR A 146 11.68 16.05 -1.24
N LEU A 147 12.20 14.84 -1.42
CA LEU A 147 12.35 13.84 -0.37
C LEU A 147 13.67 14.10 0.37
N VAL A 148 13.59 14.44 1.65
CA VAL A 148 14.73 14.85 2.46
C VAL A 148 15.00 13.84 3.56
N LYS A 149 16.18 13.23 3.55
CA LYS A 149 16.61 12.35 4.64
C LYS A 149 16.93 13.16 5.89
N ARG A 150 16.38 12.75 7.02
CA ARG A 150 16.77 13.21 8.35
C ARG A 150 17.73 12.19 8.97
N ALA A 151 18.74 12.71 9.67
CA ALA A 151 19.70 11.87 10.38
C ALA A 151 19.03 11.25 11.61
N ASP A 152 19.14 9.93 11.74
CA ASP A 152 18.80 9.25 12.97
C ASP A 152 19.74 9.68 14.11
N ASN A 153 19.16 10.20 15.19
CA ASN A 153 19.86 10.67 16.38
C ASN A 153 19.82 9.67 17.54
N GLY A 154 19.27 8.47 17.32
CA GLY A 154 19.10 7.40 18.31
C GLY A 154 17.88 7.57 19.23
N ALA A 155 17.01 8.53 18.97
CA ALA A 155 15.70 8.60 19.61
C ALA A 155 14.71 7.69 18.87
N ASP A 156 13.84 7.04 19.63
CA ASP A 156 12.73 6.22 19.15
C ASP A 156 11.78 7.06 18.26
N PRO A 157 11.69 6.80 16.94
CA PRO A 157 10.94 7.61 15.98
C PRO A 157 9.54 7.09 15.67
N ASP A 158 9.12 5.96 16.23
CA ASP A 158 7.85 5.32 15.88
C ASP A 158 6.97 5.03 17.11
N ILE A 159 5.70 4.72 16.86
CA ILE A 159 4.70 4.52 17.90
C ILE A 159 3.75 3.35 17.62
N PHE A 160 3.69 2.80 16.41
CA PHE A 160 2.71 1.75 16.10
C PHE A 160 3.01 0.45 16.84
N ASP A 161 4.28 0.09 16.96
CA ASP A 161 4.72 -1.15 17.59
C ASP A 161 4.40 -1.22 19.11
N PHE A 162 4.32 -0.07 19.78
CA PHE A 162 3.87 0.09 21.17
C PHE A 162 2.49 -0.51 21.39
N PHE A 163 1.57 -0.32 20.44
CA PHE A 163 0.20 -0.83 20.57
C PHE A 163 0.11 -2.35 20.50
N PHE A 164 1.18 -3.01 20.08
CA PHE A 164 1.33 -4.46 20.05
C PHE A 164 2.34 -4.99 21.08
N GLY A 165 3.03 -4.10 21.81
CA GLY A 165 3.98 -4.44 22.86
C GLY A 165 5.37 -4.82 22.36
N PHE A 166 5.77 -4.30 21.19
CA PHE A 166 7.06 -4.62 20.56
C PHE A 166 8.07 -3.48 20.57
N GLY A 167 7.65 -2.26 20.95
CA GLY A 167 8.55 -1.13 21.14
C GLY A 167 7.96 -0.05 22.05
N GLY A 168 8.49 1.16 21.89
CA GLY A 168 8.23 2.31 22.73
C GLY A 168 7.19 3.26 22.15
N PHE A 169 6.74 4.20 22.99
CA PHE A 169 5.93 5.32 22.49
C PHE A 169 6.88 6.48 22.21
N GLY A 170 7.51 6.45 21.04
CA GLY A 170 8.53 7.39 20.60
C GLY A 170 8.00 8.78 20.21
N ASN A 171 8.79 9.48 19.40
CA ASN A 171 8.40 10.75 18.78
C ASN A 171 8.13 10.55 17.28
N PRO A 172 6.86 10.39 16.88
CA PRO A 172 6.50 10.05 15.50
C PRO A 172 6.63 11.23 14.53
N PHE A 173 6.98 12.42 15.01
CA PHE A 173 7.19 13.62 14.18
C PHE A 173 8.68 13.91 13.93
N LEU A 174 9.56 12.93 14.16
CA LEU A 174 10.97 13.04 13.76
C LEU A 174 11.15 13.03 12.25
N ALA A 175 10.22 12.47 11.48
CA ALA A 175 10.11 12.57 10.02
C ALA A 175 8.66 12.38 9.58
N ASP A 176 8.35 12.69 8.32
CA ASP A 176 7.03 12.37 7.75
C ASP A 176 6.90 10.85 7.49
N ILE A 177 7.99 10.22 7.04
CA ILE A 177 8.09 8.77 6.78
C ILE A 177 9.19 8.18 7.67
N THR A 178 8.83 7.21 8.51
CA THR A 178 9.77 6.49 9.37
C THR A 178 9.91 5.05 8.89
N GLU A 179 11.14 4.66 8.55
CA GLU A 179 11.52 3.28 8.27
C GLU A 179 11.99 2.66 9.59
N ALA A 180 11.04 2.07 10.32
CA ALA A 180 11.18 1.66 11.72
C ALA A 180 12.05 0.39 11.91
N GLY A 181 12.31 -0.35 10.83
CA GLY A 181 13.29 -1.44 10.84
C GLY A 181 12.70 -2.85 10.94
N TRP A 182 13.55 -3.80 11.33
CA TRP A 182 13.30 -5.24 11.24
C TRP A 182 12.81 -5.84 12.56
N LEU A 183 11.50 -5.95 12.71
CA LEU A 183 10.85 -6.46 13.92
C LEU A 183 10.64 -7.99 13.90
N PRO A 184 10.53 -8.64 15.08
CA PRO A 184 10.49 -10.09 15.18
C PRO A 184 9.21 -10.68 14.62
N ARG A 185 9.25 -11.97 14.27
CA ARG A 185 8.11 -12.76 13.80
C ARG A 185 6.80 -12.51 14.55
N ALA A 186 6.89 -12.48 15.88
CA ALA A 186 5.73 -12.37 16.75
C ALA A 186 4.98 -11.04 16.56
N PHE A 187 5.67 -9.97 16.19
CA PHE A 187 5.04 -8.70 15.85
C PHE A 187 4.17 -8.84 14.60
N PHE A 188 4.70 -9.47 13.55
CA PHE A 188 3.98 -9.72 12.32
C PHE A 188 2.84 -10.73 12.47
N GLU A 189 2.91 -11.68 13.41
CA GLU A 189 1.74 -12.50 13.79
C GLU A 189 0.69 -11.69 14.57
N ALA A 190 1.11 -10.74 15.40
CA ALA A 190 0.19 -9.91 16.20
C ALA A 190 -0.55 -8.89 15.32
N VAL A 191 0.17 -8.23 14.40
CA VAL A 191 -0.40 -7.27 13.45
C VAL A 191 -1.08 -8.01 12.31
N GLY A 192 -0.46 -9.04 11.75
CA GLY A 192 -1.02 -9.76 10.60
C GLY A 192 -2.01 -10.85 10.96
N GLY A 193 -2.27 -11.17 12.23
CA GLY A 193 -3.04 -12.36 12.60
C GLY A 193 -2.37 -13.67 12.15
N PRO A 194 -3.10 -14.80 12.20
CA PRO A 194 -2.53 -16.13 11.96
C PRO A 194 -1.77 -16.24 10.63
N GLY A 195 -0.49 -16.62 10.72
CA GLY A 195 0.40 -16.80 9.57
C GLY A 195 1.09 -15.51 9.12
N GLY A 196 0.81 -14.38 9.75
CA GLY A 196 1.38 -13.07 9.42
C GLY A 196 2.91 -13.07 9.51
N GLY A 197 3.45 -13.60 10.60
CA GLY A 197 4.89 -13.72 10.81
C GLY A 197 5.61 -14.62 9.81
N ARG A 198 4.89 -15.53 9.14
CA ARG A 198 5.44 -16.31 8.03
C ARG A 198 5.24 -15.66 6.68
N GLY A 199 4.16 -14.91 6.48
CA GLY A 199 3.70 -14.49 5.15
C GLY A 199 4.03 -13.04 4.79
N ILE A 200 4.07 -12.14 5.77
CA ILE A 200 4.24 -10.71 5.56
C ILE A 200 5.74 -10.38 5.55
N LEU A 201 6.22 -9.78 4.48
CA LEU A 201 7.61 -9.32 4.32
C LEU A 201 7.80 -7.96 4.99
N ALA A 202 6.86 -7.06 4.77
CA ALA A 202 6.80 -5.73 5.38
C ALA A 202 5.36 -5.22 5.35
N PHE A 203 5.12 -4.12 6.06
CA PHE A 203 3.90 -3.35 5.93
C PHE A 203 4.15 -1.86 6.22
N SER A 204 3.34 -1.02 5.59
CA SER A 204 3.24 0.41 5.85
C SER A 204 2.00 0.72 6.68
N VAL A 205 2.16 1.61 7.66
CA VAL A 205 1.08 2.16 8.48
C VAL A 205 0.92 3.62 8.13
N SER A 206 -0.28 4.01 7.72
CA SER A 206 -0.61 5.40 7.43
C SER A 206 -1.48 5.98 8.54
N PHE A 207 -1.02 7.11 9.07
CA PHE A 207 -1.77 7.91 10.05
C PHE A 207 -2.34 9.14 9.37
N ILE A 208 -3.53 9.56 9.81
CA ILE A 208 -4.17 10.79 9.36
C ILE A 208 -4.29 11.79 10.49
N PHE A 209 -4.35 13.07 10.16
CA PHE A 209 -4.73 14.08 11.12
C PHE A 209 -6.22 13.98 11.46
N VAL A 210 -6.52 14.20 12.74
CA VAL A 210 -7.89 14.29 13.25
C VAL A 210 -8.07 15.52 14.13
N SER A 211 -9.27 16.09 14.11
CA SER A 211 -9.70 17.14 15.03
C SER A 211 -10.91 16.66 15.80
N ARG A 212 -10.77 16.54 17.13
CA ARG A 212 -11.83 16.02 18.02
C ARG A 212 -12.36 14.65 17.56
N GLY A 213 -11.47 13.80 17.07
CA GLY A 213 -11.79 12.44 16.60
C GLY A 213 -12.40 12.36 15.19
N VAL A 214 -12.49 13.47 14.45
CA VAL A 214 -12.95 13.51 13.07
C VAL A 214 -11.76 13.76 12.14
N PRO A 215 -11.58 13.03 11.03
CA PRO A 215 -10.55 13.32 10.04
C PRO A 215 -10.57 14.76 9.58
N THR A 216 -9.39 15.31 9.33
CA THR A 216 -9.27 16.64 8.75
C THR A 216 -9.18 16.59 7.23
N ASP A 217 -9.51 17.73 6.61
CA ASP A 217 -9.30 18.07 5.21
C ASP A 217 -8.83 19.54 5.21
N ILE A 218 -7.53 19.75 5.44
CA ILE A 218 -6.97 21.09 5.70
C ILE A 218 -7.00 21.97 4.46
N ASN A 219 -6.75 21.38 3.30
CA ASN A 219 -6.67 22.07 2.02
C ASN A 219 -7.98 22.03 1.23
N GLY A 220 -8.99 21.28 1.67
CA GLY A 220 -10.32 21.25 1.06
C GLY A 220 -10.38 20.42 -0.23
N ASP A 221 -9.50 19.43 -0.38
CA ASP A 221 -9.42 18.59 -1.59
C ASP A 221 -10.22 17.29 -1.48
N ASN A 222 -10.89 17.06 -0.35
CA ASN A 222 -11.69 15.88 0.00
C ASN A 222 -10.87 14.59 0.16
N TYR A 223 -9.56 14.69 0.36
CA TYR A 223 -8.73 13.57 0.81
C TYR A 223 -8.58 13.60 2.33
N LEU A 224 -8.24 12.44 2.91
CA LEU A 224 -7.85 12.38 4.31
C LEU A 224 -6.41 12.89 4.44
N ASP A 225 -6.19 13.91 5.26
CA ASP A 225 -4.84 14.50 5.44
C ASP A 225 -3.88 13.51 6.12
N THR A 226 -2.87 13.03 5.40
CA THR A 226 -1.80 12.18 5.96
C THR A 226 -0.99 12.97 6.99
N ALA A 227 -0.78 12.36 8.16
CA ALA A 227 0.00 12.93 9.25
C ALA A 227 1.44 12.42 9.27
N LEU A 228 1.61 11.10 9.19
CA LEU A 228 2.90 10.41 9.19
C LEU A 228 2.71 8.96 8.70
N ASN A 229 3.82 8.33 8.31
CA ASN A 229 3.88 6.94 7.90
C ASN A 229 4.99 6.19 8.65
N GLU A 230 4.72 4.94 9.02
CA GLU A 230 5.71 4.04 9.63
C GLU A 230 5.79 2.74 8.81
N VAL A 231 7.00 2.25 8.55
CA VAL A 231 7.26 1.06 7.75
C VAL A 231 8.03 0.03 8.57
N TYR A 232 7.53 -1.20 8.60
CA TYR A 232 8.10 -2.29 9.38
C TYR A 232 8.45 -3.48 8.50
N TYR A 233 9.63 -4.06 8.72
CA TYR A 233 10.16 -5.21 7.98
C TYR A 233 10.21 -6.46 8.86
N ASN A 234 9.92 -7.62 8.28
CA ASN A 234 9.85 -8.87 9.04
C ASN A 234 11.21 -9.55 9.15
N ASN A 235 11.76 -9.61 10.36
CA ASN A 235 13.07 -10.21 10.61
C ASN A 235 13.10 -11.75 10.54
N THR A 236 11.97 -12.40 10.32
CA THR A 236 11.88 -13.87 10.20
C THR A 236 12.60 -14.41 8.94
N PHE A 237 12.67 -13.62 7.87
CA PHE A 237 13.16 -14.07 6.57
C PHE A 237 14.69 -14.20 6.54
N GLY A 238 15.16 -15.45 6.42
CA GLY A 238 16.58 -15.78 6.52
C GLY A 238 17.12 -16.00 7.92
N ASP A 239 16.27 -15.92 8.95
CA ASP A 239 16.66 -16.26 10.30
C ASP A 239 17.00 -17.76 10.38
N PRO A 240 18.25 -18.14 10.72
CA PRO A 240 18.67 -19.53 10.86
C PRO A 240 17.90 -20.31 11.94
N GLY A 241 17.30 -19.61 12.91
CA GLY A 241 16.49 -20.21 13.99
C GLY A 241 15.03 -20.48 13.62
N ASN A 242 14.59 -20.11 12.41
CA ASN A 242 13.18 -20.13 12.03
C ASN A 242 12.91 -20.90 10.72
N ASP A 243 11.62 -21.12 10.44
CA ASP A 243 11.11 -21.87 9.28
C ASP A 243 11.22 -21.12 7.93
N ARG A 244 11.86 -19.95 7.91
CA ARG A 244 12.10 -19.10 6.73
C ARG A 244 13.59 -18.91 6.40
N VAL A 245 14.48 -19.74 6.94
CA VAL A 245 15.93 -19.71 6.65
C VAL A 245 16.26 -19.73 5.14
N GLY A 246 15.45 -20.40 4.32
CA GLY A 246 15.64 -20.50 2.87
C GLY A 246 15.24 -19.26 2.06
N ASN A 247 14.70 -18.22 2.70
CA ASN A 247 14.27 -16.98 2.06
C ASN A 247 14.99 -15.77 2.68
N PRO A 248 16.33 -15.65 2.59
CA PRO A 248 17.05 -14.61 3.30
C PRO A 248 16.80 -13.21 2.73
N TRP A 249 16.78 -12.20 3.60
CA TRP A 249 16.97 -10.82 3.15
C TRP A 249 18.31 -10.68 2.44
N GLY A 250 18.31 -9.99 1.30
CA GLY A 250 19.47 -9.79 0.45
C GLY A 250 19.43 -8.46 -0.29
N ILE A 251 20.56 -8.11 -0.91
CA ILE A 251 20.69 -6.95 -1.78
C ILE A 251 20.98 -7.47 -3.19
N ASN A 252 20.10 -7.19 -4.15
CA ASN A 252 20.19 -7.65 -5.53
C ASN A 252 20.29 -9.17 -5.67
N LEU A 253 19.63 -9.92 -4.78
CA LEU A 253 19.59 -11.38 -4.82
C LEU A 253 18.24 -11.88 -5.36
N ALA A 254 18.29 -12.77 -6.35
CA ALA A 254 17.10 -13.37 -6.91
C ALA A 254 16.43 -14.34 -5.90
N LEU A 255 15.20 -14.74 -6.23
CA LEU A 255 14.49 -15.78 -5.47
C LEU A 255 15.38 -17.01 -5.26
N PRO A 256 15.36 -17.62 -4.05
CA PRO A 256 14.36 -17.43 -3.00
C PRO A 256 14.62 -16.27 -2.03
N ALA A 257 15.69 -15.48 -2.22
CA ALA A 257 15.98 -14.32 -1.38
C ALA A 257 14.90 -13.22 -1.50
N VAL A 258 14.79 -12.41 -0.45
CA VAL A 258 13.93 -11.23 -0.40
C VAL A 258 14.80 -10.00 -0.54
N ASP A 259 14.65 -9.30 -1.65
CA ASP A 259 15.42 -8.09 -1.93
C ASP A 259 14.90 -6.88 -1.14
N VAL A 260 15.77 -6.29 -0.31
CA VAL A 260 15.41 -5.16 0.57
C VAL A 260 14.90 -3.96 -0.22
N GLU A 261 15.60 -3.58 -1.29
CA GLU A 261 15.23 -2.40 -2.08
C GLU A 261 13.89 -2.56 -2.78
N THR A 262 13.55 -3.78 -3.24
CA THR A 262 12.25 -4.09 -3.83
C THR A 262 11.12 -3.95 -2.81
N VAL A 263 11.34 -4.42 -1.57
CA VAL A 263 10.35 -4.30 -0.50
C VAL A 263 10.22 -2.83 -0.08
N ALA A 264 11.33 -2.15 0.18
CA ALA A 264 11.32 -0.73 0.52
C ALA A 264 10.68 0.13 -0.59
N LEU A 265 10.90 -0.19 -1.87
CA LEU A 265 10.27 0.54 -2.98
C LEU A 265 8.75 0.40 -2.97
N HIS A 266 8.24 -0.78 -2.61
CA HIS A 266 6.82 -1.04 -2.45
C HIS A 266 6.25 -0.26 -1.25
N GLU A 267 6.83 -0.43 -0.06
CA GLU A 267 6.35 0.23 1.16
C GLU A 267 6.43 1.75 1.06
N ASN A 268 7.50 2.29 0.46
CA ASN A 268 7.63 3.72 0.20
C ASN A 268 6.64 4.23 -0.85
N GLY A 269 6.13 3.36 -1.72
CA GLY A 269 4.98 3.70 -2.55
C GLY A 269 3.73 3.97 -1.71
N HIS A 270 3.48 3.16 -0.68
CA HIS A 270 2.40 3.39 0.29
C HIS A 270 2.62 4.67 1.10
N SER A 271 3.85 4.91 1.57
CA SER A 271 4.20 6.15 2.28
C SER A 271 4.04 7.41 1.42
N LEU A 272 4.12 7.27 0.10
CA LEU A 272 3.83 8.34 -0.88
C LEU A 272 2.36 8.34 -1.35
N GLY A 273 1.48 7.55 -0.72
CA GLY A 273 0.03 7.55 -0.91
C GLY A 273 -0.51 6.54 -1.93
N LEU A 274 0.32 5.68 -2.52
CA LEU A 274 -0.18 4.64 -3.43
C LEU A 274 -0.89 3.52 -2.66
N GLY A 275 -1.95 2.97 -3.25
CA GLY A 275 -2.51 1.69 -2.84
C GLY A 275 -1.93 0.53 -3.65
N HIS A 276 -2.39 -0.68 -3.36
CA HIS A 276 -2.02 -1.87 -4.12
C HIS A 276 -2.56 -1.85 -5.56
N PHE A 277 -1.76 -2.35 -6.52
CA PHE A 277 -2.13 -2.45 -7.94
C PHE A 277 -2.10 -3.88 -8.51
N GLY A 278 -3.21 -4.25 -9.17
CA GLY A 278 -3.36 -5.38 -10.10
C GLY A 278 -3.34 -6.79 -9.46
N PRO A 279 -3.78 -7.82 -10.20
CA PRO A 279 -3.48 -9.20 -9.85
C PRO A 279 -1.98 -9.49 -10.06
N PRO A 280 -1.38 -10.44 -9.32
CA PRO A 280 0.00 -10.84 -9.56
C PRO A 280 0.20 -11.45 -10.96
N PRO A 281 1.30 -11.16 -11.69
CA PRO A 281 2.28 -10.08 -11.50
C PRO A 281 2.24 -9.00 -12.60
N THR A 282 2.23 -7.70 -12.22
CA THR A 282 2.48 -6.59 -13.18
C THR A 282 3.06 -5.27 -12.62
N ALA A 283 3.09 -5.01 -11.30
CA ALA A 283 3.44 -3.68 -10.73
C ALA A 283 4.40 -3.76 -9.53
N VAL A 284 5.10 -2.67 -9.19
CA VAL A 284 5.83 -2.55 -7.91
C VAL A 284 4.85 -2.64 -6.75
N MET A 285 3.73 -1.92 -6.82
CA MET A 285 2.67 -1.91 -5.81
C MET A 285 1.81 -3.18 -5.80
N ASN A 286 2.27 -4.30 -6.35
CA ASN A 286 1.54 -5.55 -6.24
C ASN A 286 1.67 -6.12 -4.81
N PRO A 287 0.60 -6.60 -4.16
CA PRO A 287 0.64 -7.06 -2.76
C PRO A 287 1.42 -8.37 -2.54
N VAL A 288 1.89 -9.01 -3.63
CA VAL A 288 2.64 -10.25 -3.58
C VAL A 288 4.02 -10.09 -4.22
N TYR A 289 5.04 -10.44 -3.44
CA TYR A 289 6.43 -10.40 -3.85
C TYR A 289 6.69 -11.38 -4.99
N GLY A 290 7.15 -10.85 -6.12
CA GLY A 290 7.42 -11.60 -7.34
C GLY A 290 8.90 -11.78 -7.66
N GLY A 291 9.80 -11.37 -6.75
CA GLY A 291 11.22 -11.17 -7.05
C GLY A 291 11.57 -9.69 -7.24
N ILE A 292 12.82 -9.44 -7.65
CA ILE A 292 13.39 -8.10 -7.74
C ILE A 292 12.57 -7.16 -8.64
N ARG A 293 12.25 -5.96 -8.13
CA ARG A 293 11.68 -4.83 -8.87
C ARG A 293 12.26 -3.51 -8.35
N HIS A 294 13.10 -2.86 -9.16
CA HIS A 294 13.72 -1.56 -8.84
C HIS A 294 13.24 -0.43 -9.76
N THR A 295 12.19 -0.67 -10.54
CA THR A 295 11.66 0.32 -11.48
C THR A 295 10.14 0.30 -11.42
N PRO A 296 9.50 1.44 -11.13
CA PRO A 296 8.05 1.55 -11.18
C PRO A 296 7.51 1.22 -12.58
N PHE A 297 6.39 0.52 -12.64
CA PHE A 297 5.68 0.19 -13.88
C PHE A 297 4.71 1.31 -14.26
N PRO A 298 4.16 1.31 -15.50
CA PRO A 298 3.25 2.37 -15.94
C PRO A 298 2.06 2.63 -14.99
N THR A 299 1.49 1.60 -14.36
CA THR A 299 0.41 1.77 -13.38
C THR A 299 0.89 2.48 -12.12
N ASP A 300 2.09 2.12 -11.61
CA ASP A 300 2.71 2.78 -10.47
C ASP A 300 2.95 4.27 -10.76
N LEU A 301 3.48 4.58 -11.95
CA LEU A 301 3.75 5.95 -12.40
C LEU A 301 2.47 6.78 -12.57
N ALA A 302 1.40 6.15 -13.10
CA ALA A 302 0.10 6.81 -13.25
C ALA A 302 -0.51 7.16 -11.88
N GLY A 303 -0.50 6.22 -10.94
CA GLY A 303 -0.95 6.47 -9.57
C GLY A 303 -0.16 7.60 -8.91
N MET A 304 1.17 7.57 -9.06
CA MET A 304 2.03 8.59 -8.47
C MET A 304 1.77 9.98 -9.08
N SER A 305 1.50 10.05 -10.38
CA SER A 305 1.14 11.29 -11.06
C SER A 305 -0.19 11.86 -10.56
N THR A 306 -1.18 11.01 -10.28
CA THR A 306 -2.46 11.44 -9.70
C THR A 306 -2.27 12.13 -8.35
N LEU A 307 -1.36 11.60 -7.51
CA LEU A 307 -1.15 12.13 -6.15
C LEU A 307 -0.31 13.42 -6.14
N TRP A 308 0.78 13.45 -6.92
CA TRP A 308 1.85 14.45 -6.75
C TRP A 308 1.92 15.52 -7.85
N SER A 309 1.25 15.36 -8.98
CA SER A 309 1.38 16.32 -10.10
C SER A 309 0.92 17.74 -9.77
N SER A 310 -0.04 17.90 -8.86
CA SER A 310 -0.50 19.21 -8.39
C SER A 310 0.29 19.77 -7.21
N TRP A 311 1.28 19.06 -6.65
CA TRP A 311 2.15 19.60 -5.61
C TRP A 311 2.83 20.92 -6.02
N PRO A 312 2.98 21.92 -5.13
CA PRO A 312 2.50 22.00 -3.74
C PRO A 312 1.11 22.64 -3.61
N ASN A 313 0.27 22.62 -4.64
CA ASN A 313 -1.11 23.13 -4.60
C ASN A 313 -2.09 22.01 -5.00
N PRO A 314 -2.18 20.94 -4.17
CA PRO A 314 -2.93 19.73 -4.44
C PRO A 314 -4.38 19.92 -4.85
#